data_AF-A0A2N0VYA4-F1
#
_entry.id   AF-A0A2N0VYA4-F1
#
_cell.length_a   1.000
_cell.length_b   1.000
_cell.length_c   1.000
_cell.angle_alpha   90.00
_cell.angle_beta   90.00
_cell.angle_gamma   90.00
#
_symmetry.space_group_name_H-M   'P 1'
#
loop_
_entity.id
_entity.type
_entity.pdbx_description
1 polymer ?
#
loop_
_entity_poly.entity_id
_entity_poly.type
_entity_poly.pdbx_seq_one_letter_code
_entity_poly.pdbx_strand_id
1 'polypeptide(L)'
;MSWTEGVVWGVSAVILGLLIGLLHKKGMLSRVPAVILFLVLFIGGNLLWSAVVKPHLASNSEEQKVDQALSELPLYNTIKTQEPALYAQIRSNILKLRKEGKSQQDAINTVKPMVSVLLTQRISHAPDANVNDAMQVNLEEMQTLQARKDGSCFKFLYPQVSGGINTAQLLPPELFRKDLNTMNDLLLVTGSGQSEQPAAVSTEKVVQMMAPVREALANMYGEQLQMFSDLTKPDVDREKVCEISISLYSGILALQPADSAAILRQMLGAKP
;
A
#
# COMPACT_ATOMS: atom_id res chain seq x y z
N MET A 1 31.00 -10.87 -0.22
CA MET A 1 31.93 -10.03 -1.00
C MET A 1 31.57 -10.25 -2.46
N SER A 2 31.01 -9.25 -3.14
CA SER A 2 30.72 -9.42 -4.57
C SER A 2 32.03 -9.55 -5.35
N TRP A 3 32.03 -10.27 -6.47
CA TRP A 3 33.23 -10.44 -7.31
C TRP A 3 33.84 -9.08 -7.73
N THR A 4 32.98 -8.08 -7.92
CA THR A 4 33.35 -6.69 -8.22
C THR A 4 34.05 -5.99 -7.05
N GLU A 5 33.63 -6.21 -5.81
CA GLU A 5 34.29 -5.64 -4.62
C GLU A 5 35.70 -6.21 -4.44
N GLY A 6 35.88 -7.53 -4.67
CA GLY A 6 37.19 -8.16 -4.59
C GLY A 6 38.21 -7.59 -5.58
N VAL A 7 37.76 -7.31 -6.81
CA VAL A 7 38.62 -6.71 -7.85
C VAL A 7 39.00 -5.27 -7.50
N VAL A 8 38.06 -4.45 -7.03
CA VAL A 8 38.33 -3.05 -6.66
C VAL A 8 39.32 -2.95 -5.50
N TRP A 9 39.16 -3.76 -4.45
CA TRP A 9 40.11 -3.80 -3.33
C TRP A 9 41.48 -4.34 -3.74
N GLY A 10 41.51 -5.33 -4.62
CA GLY A 10 42.76 -5.88 -5.17
C GLY A 10 43.56 -4.84 -5.95
N VAL A 11 42.91 -4.09 -6.86
CA VAL A 11 43.57 -3.01 -7.64
C VAL A 11 44.02 -1.88 -6.71
N SER A 12 43.19 -1.51 -5.73
CA SER A 12 43.51 -0.47 -4.75
C SER A 12 44.76 -0.82 -3.91
N ALA A 13 44.89 -2.09 -3.49
CA ALA A 13 46.05 -2.58 -2.76
C ALA A 13 47.34 -2.49 -3.57
N VAL A 14 47.28 -2.84 -4.86
CA VAL A 14 48.44 -2.78 -5.77
C VAL A 14 48.89 -1.33 -5.97
N ILE A 15 47.96 -0.41 -6.19
CA ILE A 15 48.27 1.02 -6.37
C ILE A 15 48.86 1.62 -5.08
N LEU A 16 48.26 1.35 -3.92
CA LEU A 16 48.78 1.81 -2.63
C LEU A 16 50.18 1.27 -2.36
N GLY A 17 50.40 -0.02 -2.65
CA GLY A 17 51.70 -0.68 -2.49
C GLY A 17 52.78 -0.07 -3.37
N LEU A 18 52.45 0.28 -4.63
CA LEU A 18 53.37 0.95 -5.55
C LEU A 18 53.74 2.37 -5.08
N LEU A 19 52.77 3.16 -4.63
CA LEU A 19 53.01 4.53 -4.14
C LEU A 19 53.86 4.54 -2.86
N ILE A 20 53.56 3.67 -1.90
CA ILE A 20 54.34 3.53 -0.67
C ILE A 20 55.74 2.98 -0.96
N GLY A 21 55.86 2.04 -1.90
CA GLY A 21 57.14 1.51 -2.38
C GLY A 21 58.03 2.58 -3.03
N LEU A 22 57.44 3.48 -3.82
CA LEU A 22 58.14 4.62 -4.42
C LEU A 22 58.62 5.63 -3.36
N LEU A 23 57.77 5.93 -2.36
CA LEU A 23 58.13 6.80 -1.23
C LEU A 23 59.28 6.22 -0.38
N HIS A 24 59.27 4.91 -0.16
CA HIS A 24 60.37 4.20 0.50
C HIS A 24 61.66 4.27 -0.33
N LYS A 25 61.59 4.03 -1.65
CA LYS A 25 62.76 4.06 -2.55
C LYS A 25 63.40 5.46 -2.64
N LYS A 26 62.61 6.52 -2.39
CA LYS A 26 63.07 7.91 -2.34
C LYS A 26 63.71 8.31 -0.99
N GLY A 27 63.78 7.38 -0.03
CA GLY A 27 64.40 7.61 1.28
C GLY A 27 63.55 8.41 2.27
N MET A 28 62.31 8.77 1.92
CA MET A 28 61.43 9.57 2.77
C MET A 28 60.81 8.78 3.93
N LEU A 29 60.78 7.45 3.84
CA LEU A 29 60.09 6.59 4.81
C LEU A 29 60.88 5.29 5.02
N SER A 30 61.11 4.90 6.28
CA SER A 30 61.76 3.62 6.60
C SER A 30 60.79 2.44 6.43
N ARG A 31 61.31 1.21 6.31
CA ARG A 31 60.51 0.00 5.99
C ARG A 31 59.34 -0.23 6.95
N VAL A 32 59.56 -0.05 8.24
CA VAL A 32 58.57 -0.33 9.28
C VAL A 32 57.35 0.62 9.21
N PRO A 33 57.50 1.96 9.22
CA PRO A 33 56.39 2.87 9.06
C PRO A 33 55.70 2.76 7.69
N ALA A 34 56.40 2.39 6.62
CA ALA A 34 55.79 2.13 5.32
C ALA A 34 54.78 0.96 5.35
N VAL A 35 55.15 -0.15 6.01
CA VAL A 35 54.28 -1.32 6.17
C VAL A 35 53.09 -1.00 7.08
N ILE A 36 53.31 -0.27 8.18
CA ILE A 36 52.23 0.13 9.10
C ILE A 36 51.25 1.06 8.38
N LEU A 37 51.75 2.05 7.63
CA LEU A 37 50.90 2.97 6.86
C LEU A 37 50.03 2.23 5.84
N PHE A 38 50.61 1.24 5.13
CA PHE A 38 49.87 0.40 4.20
C PHE A 38 48.75 -0.38 4.90
N LEU A 39 49.06 -1.04 6.02
CA LEU A 39 48.08 -1.81 6.79
C LEU A 39 46.97 -0.92 7.35
N VAL A 40 47.30 0.26 7.87
CA VAL A 40 46.32 1.22 8.41
C VAL A 40 45.38 1.73 7.31
N LEU A 41 45.91 2.10 6.14
CA LEU A 41 45.08 2.58 5.04
C LEU A 41 44.23 1.48 4.43
N PHE A 42 44.78 0.27 4.27
CA PHE A 42 44.07 -0.84 3.67
C PHE A 42 42.99 -1.39 4.61
N ILE A 43 43.35 -1.72 5.86
CA ILE A 43 42.41 -2.27 6.86
C ILE A 43 41.44 -1.19 7.34
N GLY A 44 41.95 0.00 7.67
CA GLY A 44 41.13 1.13 8.09
C GLY A 44 40.17 1.59 7.01
N GLY A 45 40.62 1.68 5.76
CA GLY A 45 39.76 1.99 4.62
C GLY A 45 38.67 0.93 4.40
N ASN A 46 38.99 -0.35 4.55
CA ASN A 46 38.02 -1.44 4.39
C ASN A 46 36.95 -1.42 5.50
N LEU A 47 37.37 -1.19 6.75
CA LEU A 47 36.47 -1.02 7.88
C LEU A 47 35.56 0.19 7.69
N LEU A 48 36.09 1.33 7.25
CA LEU A 48 35.30 2.55 7.01
C LEU A 48 34.32 2.37 5.85
N TRP A 49 34.75 1.71 4.77
CA TRP A 49 33.90 1.37 3.63
C TRP A 49 32.75 0.43 4.03
N SER A 50 33.05 -0.63 4.77
CA SER A 50 32.07 -1.65 5.16
C SER A 50 31.12 -1.17 6.25
N ALA A 51 31.61 -0.41 7.23
CA ALA A 51 30.82 0.03 8.38
C ALA A 51 30.03 1.33 8.13
N VAL A 52 30.51 2.21 7.25
CA VAL A 52 29.91 3.55 7.08
C VAL A 52 29.45 3.79 5.64
N VAL A 53 30.34 3.67 4.65
CA VAL A 53 30.05 4.10 3.28
C VAL A 53 29.01 3.20 2.59
N LYS A 54 29.23 1.88 2.60
CA LYS A 54 28.32 0.90 1.99
C LYS A 54 26.90 0.95 2.56
N PRO A 55 26.68 0.96 3.90
CA PRO A 55 25.32 1.04 4.44
C PRO A 55 24.64 2.38 4.14
N HIS A 56 25.35 3.51 4.10
CA HIS A 56 24.76 4.80 3.72
C HIS A 56 24.36 4.85 2.24
N LEU A 57 25.22 4.38 1.33
CA LEU A 57 24.90 4.30 -0.10
C LEU A 57 23.71 3.36 -0.37
N ALA A 58 23.68 2.21 0.30
CA ALA A 58 22.55 1.29 0.21
C ALA A 58 21.26 1.95 0.71
N SER A 59 21.27 2.60 1.89
CA SER A 59 20.10 3.30 2.43
C SER A 59 19.56 4.35 1.47
N ASN A 60 20.42 5.20 0.90
CA ASN A 60 20.01 6.24 -0.05
C ASN A 60 19.39 5.64 -1.32
N SER A 61 19.96 4.55 -1.84
CA SER A 61 19.41 3.87 -3.01
C SER A 61 18.04 3.24 -2.73
N GLU A 62 17.83 2.73 -1.51
CA GLU A 62 16.55 2.11 -1.14
C GLU A 62 15.46 3.13 -0.84
N GLU A 63 15.83 4.28 -0.29
CA GLU A 63 14.96 5.44 -0.19
C GLU A 63 14.49 5.92 -1.56
N GLN A 64 15.41 6.08 -2.51
CA GLN A 64 15.08 6.48 -3.88
C GLN A 64 14.14 5.49 -4.57
N LYS A 65 14.34 4.18 -4.42
CA LYS A 65 13.44 3.17 -5.00
C LYS A 65 12.04 3.23 -4.41
N VAL A 66 11.92 3.45 -3.10
CA VAL A 66 10.60 3.61 -2.45
C VAL A 66 9.92 4.88 -2.94
N ASP A 67 10.65 6.00 -2.99
CA ASP A 67 10.12 7.27 -3.48
C ASP A 67 9.68 7.18 -4.94
N GLN A 68 10.47 6.52 -5.79
CA GLN A 68 10.13 6.28 -7.19
C GLN A 68 8.87 5.42 -7.31
N ALA A 69 8.80 4.27 -6.64
CA ALA A 69 7.64 3.38 -6.70
C ALA A 69 6.35 4.06 -6.20
N LEU A 70 6.44 4.88 -5.15
CA LEU A 70 5.29 5.66 -4.68
C LEU A 70 4.89 6.73 -5.69
N SER A 71 5.85 7.39 -6.33
CA SER A 71 5.58 8.46 -7.31
C SER A 71 4.93 7.96 -8.61
N GLU A 72 5.11 6.68 -8.96
CA GLU A 72 4.49 6.05 -10.12
C GLU A 72 2.97 5.87 -9.96
N LEU A 73 2.46 5.96 -8.72
CA LEU A 73 1.06 5.77 -8.39
C LEU A 73 0.41 7.14 -8.07
N PRO A 74 -0.51 7.64 -8.91
CA PRO A 74 -1.11 8.98 -8.76
C PRO A 74 -1.70 9.24 -7.36
N LEU A 75 -2.35 8.22 -6.79
CA LEU A 75 -2.93 8.26 -5.45
C LEU A 75 -1.93 8.76 -4.39
N TYR A 76 -0.69 8.27 -4.41
CA TYR A 76 0.32 8.65 -3.42
C TYR A 76 0.89 10.05 -3.64
N ASN A 77 0.89 10.55 -4.89
CA ASN A 77 1.22 11.95 -5.17
C ASN A 77 0.18 12.90 -4.58
N THR A 78 -1.11 12.53 -4.68
CA THR A 78 -2.20 13.27 -4.06
C THR A 78 -2.11 13.22 -2.54
N ILE A 79 -1.85 12.05 -1.94
CA ILE A 79 -1.60 11.91 -0.49
C ILE A 79 -0.40 12.76 -0.06
N LYS A 80 0.69 12.77 -0.81
CA LYS A 80 1.86 13.61 -0.50
C LYS A 80 1.52 15.10 -0.41
N THR A 81 0.64 15.57 -1.30
CA THR A 81 0.25 16.98 -1.39
C THR A 81 -0.78 17.35 -0.31
N GLN A 82 -1.81 16.53 -0.13
CA GLN A 82 -2.93 16.83 0.77
C GLN A 82 -2.68 16.38 2.22
N GLU A 83 -1.93 15.29 2.41
CA GLU A 83 -1.70 14.60 3.70
C GLU A 83 -0.20 14.29 3.91
N PRO A 84 0.67 15.31 3.98
CA PRO A 84 2.12 15.11 4.01
C PRO A 84 2.60 14.28 5.21
N ALA A 85 1.91 14.38 6.35
CA ALA A 85 2.20 13.58 7.54
C ALA A 85 1.93 12.08 7.29
N LEU A 86 0.79 11.75 6.67
CA LEU A 86 0.45 10.38 6.31
C LEU A 86 1.44 9.82 5.28
N TYR A 87 1.80 10.60 4.25
CA TYR A 87 2.79 10.19 3.27
C TYR A 87 4.14 9.86 3.92
N ALA A 88 4.63 10.73 4.83
CA ALA A 88 5.87 10.51 5.55
C ALA A 88 5.83 9.22 6.39
N GLN A 89 4.68 8.94 7.02
CA GLN A 89 4.49 7.72 7.80
C GLN A 89 4.49 6.46 6.92
N ILE A 90 3.78 6.49 5.78
CA ILE A 90 3.77 5.39 4.78
C ILE A 90 5.20 5.10 4.32
N ARG A 91 5.92 6.14 3.87
CA ARG A 91 7.30 6.03 3.40
C ARG A 91 8.21 5.43 4.48
N SER A 92 8.13 5.93 5.71
CA SER A 92 8.93 5.45 6.84
C SER A 92 8.66 3.98 7.16
N ASN A 93 7.38 3.57 7.18
CA ASN A 93 6.99 2.18 7.43
C ASN A 93 7.51 1.22 6.35
N ILE A 94 7.41 1.59 5.07
CA ILE A 94 7.95 0.79 3.97
C ILE A 94 9.47 0.64 4.13
N LEU A 95 10.19 1.73 4.39
CA LEU A 95 11.65 1.69 4.56
C LEU A 95 12.08 0.83 5.75
N LYS A 96 11.36 0.92 6.87
CA LYS A 96 11.60 0.08 8.05
C LYS A 96 11.43 -1.42 7.72
N LEU A 97 10.29 -1.79 7.12
CA LEU A 97 10.01 -3.18 6.75
C LEU A 97 11.05 -3.74 5.78
N ARG A 98 11.50 -2.93 4.82
CA ARG A 98 12.57 -3.31 3.90
C ARG A 98 13.91 -3.52 4.59
N LYS A 99 14.29 -2.66 5.54
CA LYS A 99 15.51 -2.83 6.36
C LYS A 99 15.45 -4.10 7.21
N GLU A 100 14.26 -4.48 7.66
CA GLU A 100 14.00 -5.73 8.39
C GLU A 100 13.92 -6.97 7.49
N GLY A 101 14.05 -6.83 6.15
CA GLY A 101 13.95 -7.93 5.21
C GLY A 101 12.54 -8.51 5.04
N LYS A 102 11.51 -7.74 5.41
CA LYS A 102 10.10 -8.14 5.30
C LYS A 102 9.64 -8.19 3.85
N SER A 103 8.58 -8.96 3.60
CA SER A 103 8.03 -9.16 2.26
C SER A 103 7.25 -7.94 1.76
N GLN A 104 6.99 -7.89 0.45
CA GLN A 104 6.09 -6.89 -0.13
C GLN A 104 4.66 -7.00 0.45
N GLN A 105 4.20 -8.21 0.77
CA GLN A 105 2.89 -8.40 1.39
C GLN A 105 2.82 -7.77 2.78
N ASP A 106 3.90 -7.82 3.56
CA ASP A 106 3.97 -7.16 4.86
C ASP A 106 3.86 -5.63 4.72
N ALA A 107 4.49 -5.06 3.70
CA ALA A 107 4.35 -3.65 3.37
C ALA A 107 2.91 -3.29 2.99
N ILE A 108 2.26 -4.09 2.13
CA ILE A 108 0.86 -3.89 1.75
C ILE A 108 -0.07 -3.97 2.97
N ASN A 109 0.09 -5.00 3.80
CA ASN A 109 -0.70 -5.20 5.02
C ASN A 109 -0.53 -4.05 6.02
N THR A 110 0.63 -3.38 6.00
CA THR A 110 0.91 -2.21 6.85
C THR A 110 0.35 -0.92 6.26
N VAL A 111 0.49 -0.70 4.95
CA VAL A 111 0.15 0.58 4.29
C VAL A 111 -1.33 0.66 3.92
N LYS A 112 -1.92 -0.43 3.41
CA LYS A 112 -3.31 -0.45 2.95
C LYS A 112 -4.30 0.03 4.01
N PRO A 113 -4.22 -0.39 5.29
CA PRO A 113 -5.11 0.15 6.33
C PRO A 113 -4.98 1.66 6.53
N MET A 114 -3.77 2.21 6.44
CA MET A 114 -3.53 3.64 6.61
C MET A 114 -4.22 4.46 5.51
N VAL A 115 -4.11 4.00 4.26
CA VAL A 115 -4.79 4.63 3.11
C VAL A 115 -6.32 4.42 3.20
N SER A 116 -6.76 3.24 3.64
CA SER A 116 -8.19 2.95 3.83
C SER A 116 -8.85 3.89 4.84
N VAL A 117 -8.17 4.23 5.94
CA VAL A 117 -8.68 5.20 6.92
C VAL A 117 -8.89 6.57 6.28
N LEU A 118 -7.91 7.05 5.49
CA LEU A 118 -8.06 8.31 4.75
C LEU A 118 -9.25 8.24 3.78
N LEU A 119 -9.36 7.18 2.98
CA LEU A 119 -10.45 7.03 2.01
C LEU A 119 -11.82 6.97 2.71
N THR A 120 -11.94 6.26 3.83
CA THR A 120 -13.16 6.22 4.65
C THR A 120 -13.55 7.61 5.16
N GLN A 121 -12.60 8.44 5.58
CA GLN A 121 -12.88 9.83 5.96
C GLN A 121 -13.35 10.66 4.77
N ARG A 122 -12.75 10.48 3.58
CA ARG A 122 -13.12 11.20 2.36
C ARG A 122 -14.46 10.79 1.81
N ILE A 123 -14.81 9.50 1.84
CA ILE A 123 -16.10 8.97 1.35
C ILE A 123 -17.26 9.68 2.04
N SER A 124 -17.20 9.90 3.36
CA SER A 124 -18.28 10.55 4.13
C SER A 124 -18.71 11.91 3.58
N HIS A 125 -17.83 12.60 2.85
CA HIS A 125 -18.06 13.94 2.32
C HIS A 125 -17.92 14.03 0.80
N ALA A 126 -17.58 12.95 0.11
CA ALA A 126 -17.37 12.98 -1.33
C ALA A 126 -18.68 13.24 -2.10
N PRO A 127 -18.67 13.85 -3.31
CA PRO A 127 -19.84 13.99 -4.17
C PRO A 127 -20.47 12.64 -4.56
N ASP A 128 -21.77 12.62 -4.91
CA ASP A 128 -22.52 11.38 -5.15
C ASP A 128 -21.90 10.53 -6.26
N ALA A 129 -21.49 11.18 -7.36
CA ALA A 129 -20.87 10.50 -8.49
C ALA A 129 -19.60 9.75 -8.09
N ASN A 130 -18.68 10.39 -7.35
CA ASN A 130 -17.42 9.78 -6.93
C ASN A 130 -17.62 8.60 -5.97
N VAL A 131 -18.62 8.66 -5.09
CA VAL A 131 -18.96 7.55 -4.19
C VAL A 131 -19.47 6.35 -4.99
N ASN A 132 -20.39 6.59 -5.93
CA ASN A 132 -20.94 5.54 -6.79
C ASN A 132 -19.88 4.95 -7.72
N ASP A 133 -19.02 5.77 -8.33
CA ASP A 133 -17.93 5.32 -9.19
C ASP A 133 -16.94 4.44 -8.43
N ALA A 134 -16.55 4.84 -7.21
CA ALA A 134 -15.70 4.04 -6.34
C ALA A 134 -16.34 2.69 -5.99
N MET A 135 -17.63 2.69 -5.68
CA MET A 135 -18.33 1.43 -5.39
C MET A 135 -18.51 0.56 -6.64
N GLN A 136 -18.70 1.16 -7.81
CA GLN A 136 -18.79 0.42 -9.07
C GLN A 136 -17.49 -0.33 -9.39
N VAL A 137 -16.34 0.30 -9.14
CA VAL A 137 -15.03 -0.35 -9.30
C VAL A 137 -14.83 -1.45 -8.25
N ASN A 138 -15.11 -1.17 -6.97
CA ASN A 138 -15.05 -2.19 -5.92
C ASN A 138 -15.94 -3.40 -6.24
N LEU A 139 -17.12 -3.19 -6.84
CA LEU A 139 -18.00 -4.27 -7.28
C LEU A 139 -17.37 -5.12 -8.40
N GLU A 140 -16.74 -4.48 -9.38
CA GLU A 140 -16.01 -5.15 -10.45
C GLU A 140 -14.82 -5.97 -9.90
N GLU A 141 -14.10 -5.45 -8.90
CA GLU A 141 -13.05 -6.17 -8.19
C GLU A 141 -13.60 -7.40 -7.45
N MET A 142 -14.69 -7.24 -6.69
CA MET A 142 -15.33 -8.35 -5.97
C MET A 142 -15.77 -9.46 -6.93
N GLN A 143 -16.42 -9.09 -8.04
CA GLN A 143 -16.86 -10.05 -9.06
C GLN A 143 -15.67 -10.78 -9.70
N THR A 144 -14.61 -10.04 -10.02
CA THR A 144 -13.37 -10.60 -10.57
C THR A 144 -12.70 -11.57 -9.61
N LEU A 145 -12.61 -11.21 -8.33
CA LEU A 145 -12.02 -12.06 -7.30
C LEU A 145 -12.89 -13.27 -6.97
N GLN A 146 -14.21 -13.12 -7.01
CA GLN A 146 -15.15 -14.22 -6.79
C GLN A 146 -15.06 -15.27 -7.89
N ALA A 147 -14.91 -14.85 -9.15
CA ALA A 147 -14.79 -15.76 -10.29
C ALA A 147 -13.59 -16.72 -10.18
N ARG A 148 -12.59 -16.39 -9.36
CA ARG A 148 -11.40 -17.23 -9.11
C ARG A 148 -11.68 -18.43 -8.21
N LYS A 149 -12.73 -18.37 -7.38
CA LYS A 149 -13.12 -19.43 -6.43
C LYS A 149 -12.00 -19.92 -5.50
N ASP A 150 -11.05 -19.04 -5.18
CA ASP A 150 -9.87 -19.33 -4.33
C ASP A 150 -9.95 -18.65 -2.94
N GLY A 151 -11.11 -18.07 -2.61
CA GLY A 151 -11.34 -17.34 -1.36
C GLY A 151 -10.77 -15.92 -1.34
N SER A 152 -10.18 -15.42 -2.43
CA SER A 152 -9.61 -14.08 -2.49
C SER A 152 -10.65 -12.96 -2.30
N CYS A 153 -11.88 -13.16 -2.79
CA CYS A 153 -12.96 -12.19 -2.58
C CYS A 153 -13.27 -12.01 -1.08
N PHE A 154 -13.32 -13.11 -0.31
CA PHE A 154 -13.61 -13.02 1.13
C PHE A 154 -12.50 -12.28 1.88
N LYS A 155 -11.24 -12.56 1.53
CA LYS A 155 -10.07 -11.84 2.07
C LYS A 155 -10.04 -10.37 1.69
N PHE A 156 -10.54 -10.03 0.50
CA PHE A 156 -10.66 -8.65 0.04
C PHE A 156 -11.69 -7.86 0.87
N LEU A 157 -12.87 -8.44 1.10
CA LEU A 157 -13.95 -7.84 1.90
C LEU A 157 -13.65 -7.81 3.41
N TYR A 158 -13.02 -8.86 3.92
CA TYR A 158 -12.78 -9.07 5.36
C TYR A 158 -11.31 -9.37 5.69
N PRO A 159 -10.38 -8.44 5.38
CA PRO A 159 -8.94 -8.63 5.59
C PRO A 159 -8.57 -8.85 7.07
N GLN A 160 -9.38 -8.34 8.00
CA GLN A 160 -9.21 -8.51 9.45
C GLN A 160 -9.50 -9.94 9.93
N VAL A 161 -10.26 -10.73 9.16
CA VAL A 161 -10.65 -12.10 9.55
C VAL A 161 -9.66 -13.14 9.02
N SER A 162 -9.20 -12.96 7.78
CA SER A 162 -8.45 -14.00 7.07
C SER A 162 -7.15 -13.52 6.41
N GLY A 163 -6.73 -12.30 6.74
CA GLY A 163 -5.61 -11.61 6.11
C GLY A 163 -6.01 -10.97 4.78
N GLY A 164 -5.37 -9.86 4.43
CA GLY A 164 -5.60 -9.18 3.15
C GLY A 164 -5.00 -9.90 1.94
N ILE A 165 -5.27 -9.35 0.75
CA ILE A 165 -4.71 -9.80 -0.52
C ILE A 165 -3.84 -8.72 -1.17
N ASN A 166 -2.95 -9.14 -2.07
CA ASN A 166 -2.27 -8.23 -3.00
C ASN A 166 -3.10 -8.07 -4.27
N THR A 167 -3.90 -7.01 -4.35
CA THR A 167 -4.76 -6.74 -5.52
C THR A 167 -3.96 -6.52 -6.81
N ALA A 168 -2.75 -5.94 -6.73
CA ALA A 168 -1.87 -5.76 -7.88
C ALA A 168 -1.42 -7.07 -8.54
N GLN A 169 -1.44 -8.19 -7.81
CA GLN A 169 -1.10 -9.52 -8.34
C GLN A 169 -2.32 -10.32 -8.78
N LEU A 170 -3.49 -10.08 -8.18
CA LEU A 170 -4.68 -10.90 -8.38
C LEU A 170 -5.68 -10.32 -9.38
N LEU A 171 -5.69 -8.99 -9.55
CA LEU A 171 -6.59 -8.30 -10.47
C LEU A 171 -5.95 -8.11 -11.85
N PRO A 172 -6.75 -8.01 -12.92
CA PRO A 172 -6.30 -7.52 -14.21
C PRO A 172 -5.61 -6.15 -14.07
N PRO A 173 -4.48 -5.89 -14.76
CA PRO A 173 -3.74 -4.64 -14.62
C PRO A 173 -4.58 -3.38 -14.85
N GLU A 174 -5.51 -3.41 -15.81
CA GLU A 174 -6.39 -2.28 -16.08
C GLU A 174 -7.41 -2.04 -14.97
N LEU A 175 -7.94 -3.11 -14.35
CA LEU A 175 -8.86 -2.97 -13.22
C LEU A 175 -8.15 -2.42 -11.98
N PHE A 176 -6.95 -2.93 -11.68
CA PHE A 176 -6.12 -2.40 -10.59
C PHE A 176 -5.79 -0.91 -10.80
N ARG A 177 -5.47 -0.51 -12.04
CA ARG A 177 -5.21 0.90 -12.35
C ARG A 177 -6.47 1.76 -12.26
N LYS A 178 -7.63 1.21 -12.68
CA LYS A 178 -8.93 1.87 -12.53
C LYS A 178 -9.25 2.13 -11.06
N ASP A 179 -9.05 1.14 -10.19
CA ASP A 179 -9.22 1.28 -8.73
C ASP A 179 -8.37 2.42 -8.16
N LEU A 180 -7.05 2.41 -8.43
CA LEU A 180 -6.15 3.45 -7.97
C LEU A 180 -6.52 4.85 -8.47
N ASN A 181 -6.96 4.96 -9.74
CA ASN A 181 -7.40 6.22 -10.32
C ASN A 181 -8.68 6.71 -9.65
N THR A 182 -9.66 5.84 -9.45
CA THR A 182 -10.92 6.20 -8.79
C THR A 182 -10.72 6.61 -7.34
N MET A 183 -9.84 5.92 -6.60
CA MET A 183 -9.42 6.36 -5.25
C MET A 183 -8.73 7.72 -5.29
N ASN A 184 -7.88 7.96 -6.30
CA ASN A 184 -7.21 9.24 -6.45
C ASN A 184 -8.20 10.38 -6.76
N ASP A 185 -9.16 10.15 -7.64
CA ASP A 185 -10.20 11.11 -7.98
C ASP A 185 -11.03 11.48 -6.75
N LEU A 186 -11.36 10.48 -5.91
CA LEU A 186 -12.01 10.71 -4.62
C LEU A 186 -11.19 11.65 -3.73
N LEU A 187 -9.87 11.45 -3.61
CA LEU A 187 -9.01 12.35 -2.84
C LEU A 187 -8.95 13.76 -3.46
N LEU A 188 -8.89 13.87 -4.78
CA LEU A 188 -8.83 15.16 -5.46
C LEU A 188 -10.08 16.01 -5.19
N VAL A 189 -11.28 15.42 -5.29
CA VAL A 189 -12.55 16.16 -5.10
C VAL A 189 -12.85 16.47 -3.63
N THR A 190 -12.24 15.75 -2.69
CA THR A 190 -12.45 15.94 -1.24
C THR A 190 -11.31 16.66 -0.53
N GLY A 191 -10.34 17.18 -1.28
CA GLY A 191 -9.21 17.93 -0.74
C GLY A 191 -9.60 19.29 -0.15
N SER A 192 -8.59 20.09 0.24
CA SER A 192 -8.78 21.41 0.87
C SER A 192 -9.55 22.45 0.04
N GLY A 193 -9.78 22.18 -1.25
CA GLY A 193 -10.57 23.01 -2.16
C GLY A 193 -12.00 22.51 -2.40
N GLN A 194 -12.49 21.53 -1.63
CA GLN A 194 -13.83 20.98 -1.82
C GLN A 194 -14.91 22.07 -1.68
N SER A 195 -15.59 22.37 -2.79
CA SER A 195 -16.66 23.37 -2.85
C SER A 195 -18.06 22.78 -2.67
N GLU A 196 -18.24 21.50 -3.02
CA GLU A 196 -19.54 20.82 -2.98
C GLU A 196 -19.57 19.81 -1.85
N GLN A 197 -20.52 19.98 -0.93
CA GLN A 197 -20.81 19.01 0.12
C GLN A 197 -22.08 18.24 -0.25
N PRO A 198 -22.15 16.93 0.02
CA PRO A 198 -23.36 16.16 -0.23
C PRO A 198 -24.51 16.67 0.64
N ALA A 199 -25.73 16.51 0.16
CA ALA A 199 -26.91 16.82 0.94
C ALA A 199 -26.93 15.99 2.23
N ALA A 200 -27.25 16.62 3.35
CA ALA A 200 -27.41 15.90 4.60
C ALA A 200 -28.64 14.97 4.53
N VAL A 201 -28.44 13.68 4.77
CA VAL A 201 -29.50 12.67 4.83
C VAL A 201 -29.50 12.06 6.22
N SER A 202 -30.65 11.99 6.88
CA SER A 202 -30.74 11.40 8.22
C SER A 202 -30.56 9.88 8.17
N THR A 203 -30.07 9.30 9.26
CA THR A 203 -29.91 7.85 9.39
C THR A 203 -31.22 7.10 9.15
N GLU A 204 -32.34 7.63 9.64
CA GLU A 204 -33.68 7.03 9.44
C GLU A 204 -34.04 6.99 7.95
N LYS A 205 -33.71 8.07 7.21
CA LYS A 205 -33.96 8.12 5.78
C LYS A 205 -33.08 7.14 5.01
N VAL A 206 -31.81 7.00 5.37
CA VAL A 206 -30.92 5.97 4.80
C VAL A 206 -31.48 4.56 5.06
N VAL A 207 -31.99 4.29 6.26
CA VAL A 207 -32.62 3.01 6.59
C VAL A 207 -33.84 2.73 5.71
N GLN A 208 -34.64 3.75 5.38
CA GLN A 208 -35.77 3.63 4.46
C GLN A 208 -35.32 3.40 3.02
N MET A 209 -34.33 4.14 2.53
CA MET A 209 -33.76 3.98 1.18
C MET A 209 -33.21 2.57 0.96
N MET A 210 -32.67 1.97 2.02
CA MET A 210 -32.09 0.61 1.99
C MET A 210 -33.14 -0.51 2.11
N ALA A 211 -34.41 -0.19 2.41
CA ALA A 211 -35.48 -1.19 2.56
C ALA A 211 -35.65 -2.14 1.35
N PRO A 212 -35.77 -1.67 0.10
CA PRO A 212 -35.92 -2.55 -1.05
C PRO A 212 -34.74 -3.51 -1.23
N VAL A 213 -33.50 -3.05 -0.96
CA VAL A 213 -32.31 -3.90 -1.05
C VAL A 213 -32.33 -4.98 0.02
N ARG A 214 -32.70 -4.64 1.27
CA ARG A 214 -32.83 -5.62 2.35
C ARG A 214 -33.90 -6.67 2.06
N GLU A 215 -35.05 -6.24 1.52
CA GLU A 215 -36.13 -7.14 1.14
C GLU A 215 -35.69 -8.10 0.04
N ALA A 216 -35.04 -7.60 -1.01
CA ALA A 216 -34.49 -8.44 -2.07
C ALA A 216 -33.48 -9.47 -1.55
N LEU A 217 -32.55 -9.05 -0.68
CA LEU A 217 -31.58 -9.95 -0.07
C LEU A 217 -32.26 -11.01 0.83
N ALA A 218 -33.24 -10.62 1.63
CA ALA A 218 -33.99 -11.55 2.47
C ALA A 218 -34.75 -12.59 1.63
N ASN A 219 -35.37 -12.15 0.53
CA ASN A 219 -36.08 -13.05 -0.38
C ASN A 219 -35.14 -14.03 -1.10
N MET A 220 -33.93 -13.61 -1.47
CA MET A 220 -32.97 -14.47 -2.18
C MET A 220 -32.19 -15.42 -1.26
N TYR A 221 -31.80 -14.95 -0.07
CA TYR A 221 -30.83 -15.65 0.77
C TYR A 221 -31.41 -16.18 2.08
N GLY A 222 -32.53 -15.64 2.56
CA GLY A 222 -33.20 -16.10 3.78
C GLY A 222 -32.25 -16.25 4.97
N GLU A 223 -32.22 -17.44 5.57
CA GLU A 223 -31.40 -17.76 6.75
C GLU A 223 -29.88 -17.66 6.49
N GLN A 224 -29.42 -17.71 5.23
CA GLN A 224 -27.99 -17.60 4.90
C GLN A 224 -27.41 -16.24 5.32
N LEU A 225 -28.25 -15.20 5.46
CA LEU A 225 -27.83 -13.89 5.96
C LEU A 225 -27.30 -13.96 7.41
N GLN A 226 -27.69 -14.97 8.19
CA GLN A 226 -27.23 -15.12 9.57
C GLN A 226 -25.71 -15.35 9.67
N MET A 227 -25.05 -15.79 8.59
CA MET A 227 -23.59 -15.93 8.54
C MET A 227 -22.86 -14.61 8.81
N PHE A 228 -23.47 -13.46 8.45
CA PHE A 228 -22.87 -12.13 8.68
C PHE A 228 -22.85 -11.71 10.16
N SER A 229 -23.51 -12.46 11.05
CA SER A 229 -23.46 -12.21 12.50
C SER A 229 -22.10 -12.53 13.12
N ASP A 230 -21.38 -13.52 12.57
CA ASP A 230 -20.04 -13.89 13.01
C ASP A 230 -19.28 -14.59 11.87
N LEU A 231 -18.49 -13.79 11.15
CA LEU A 231 -17.68 -14.25 10.02
C LEU A 231 -16.40 -14.98 10.46
N THR A 232 -16.12 -15.08 11.76
CA THR A 232 -14.91 -15.73 12.29
C THR A 232 -15.08 -17.24 12.47
N LYS A 233 -16.32 -17.74 12.42
CA LYS A 233 -16.60 -19.16 12.61
C LYS A 233 -16.01 -20.01 11.47
N PRO A 234 -15.53 -21.24 11.79
CA PRO A 234 -14.85 -22.09 10.81
C PRO A 234 -15.79 -22.65 9.72
N ASP A 235 -17.10 -22.69 9.97
CA ASP A 235 -18.14 -23.22 9.09
C ASP A 235 -18.75 -22.16 8.16
N VAL A 236 -18.27 -20.91 8.20
CA VAL A 236 -18.75 -19.84 7.32
C VAL A 236 -18.43 -20.17 5.87
N ASP A 237 -19.48 -20.22 5.04
CA ASP A 237 -19.34 -20.34 3.59
C ASP A 237 -18.85 -19.00 3.01
N ARG A 238 -17.53 -18.92 2.79
CA ARG A 238 -16.85 -17.73 2.29
C ARG A 238 -17.24 -17.38 0.86
N GLU A 239 -17.54 -18.36 0.01
CA GLU A 239 -17.99 -18.12 -1.37
C GLU A 239 -19.38 -17.47 -1.33
N LYS A 240 -20.27 -17.98 -0.46
CA LYS A 240 -21.61 -17.43 -0.29
C LYS A 240 -21.61 -16.04 0.35
N VAL A 241 -20.74 -15.77 1.32
CA VAL A 241 -20.56 -14.42 1.89
C VAL A 241 -20.24 -13.42 0.77
N CYS A 242 -19.30 -13.77 -0.12
CA CYS A 242 -18.97 -12.93 -1.26
C CYS A 242 -20.13 -12.72 -2.22
N GLU A 243 -20.86 -13.79 -2.56
CA GLU A 243 -22.05 -13.70 -3.42
C GLU A 243 -23.09 -12.75 -2.83
N ILE A 244 -23.37 -12.86 -1.53
CA ILE A 244 -24.31 -11.99 -0.82
C ILE A 244 -23.82 -10.54 -0.80
N SER A 245 -22.53 -10.31 -0.54
CA SER A 245 -21.94 -8.97 -0.58
C SER A 245 -22.01 -8.34 -1.98
N ILE A 246 -21.73 -9.11 -3.04
CA ILE A 246 -21.87 -8.66 -4.43
C ILE A 246 -23.32 -8.27 -4.71
N SER A 247 -24.29 -9.10 -4.31
CA SER A 247 -25.72 -8.80 -4.45
C SER A 247 -26.16 -7.56 -3.66
N LEU A 248 -25.63 -7.38 -2.46
CA LEU A 248 -25.88 -6.21 -1.62
C LEU A 248 -25.44 -4.93 -2.33
N TYR A 249 -24.17 -4.86 -2.75
CA TYR A 249 -23.65 -3.65 -3.39
C TYR A 249 -24.23 -3.42 -4.80
N SER A 250 -24.52 -4.50 -5.55
CA SER A 250 -25.24 -4.40 -6.82
C SER A 250 -26.64 -3.81 -6.62
N GLY A 251 -27.35 -4.25 -5.57
CA GLY A 251 -28.67 -3.73 -5.22
C GLY A 251 -28.64 -2.27 -4.79
N ILE A 252 -27.60 -1.84 -4.04
CA ILE A 252 -27.41 -0.44 -3.67
C ILE A 252 -27.16 0.42 -4.92
N LEU A 253 -26.24 0.00 -5.80
CA LEU A 253 -25.91 0.72 -7.03
C LEU A 253 -27.06 0.79 -8.05
N ALA A 254 -28.05 -0.10 -7.94
CA ALA A 254 -29.25 -0.08 -8.77
C ALA A 254 -30.31 0.95 -8.31
N LEU A 255 -30.14 1.57 -7.14
CA LEU A 255 -31.01 2.65 -6.67
C LEU A 255 -30.74 3.95 -7.43
N GLN A 256 -31.52 5.00 -7.13
CA GLN A 256 -31.21 6.33 -7.64
C GLN A 256 -29.80 6.76 -7.19
N PRO A 257 -29.01 7.44 -8.03
CA PRO A 257 -27.61 7.76 -7.71
C PRO A 257 -27.41 8.47 -6.37
N ALA A 258 -28.30 9.41 -6.01
CA ALA A 258 -28.25 10.11 -4.73
C ALA A 258 -28.53 9.19 -3.53
N ASP A 259 -29.50 8.27 -3.67
CA ASP A 259 -29.85 7.31 -2.62
C ASP A 259 -28.72 6.27 -2.41
N SER A 260 -28.17 5.74 -3.51
CA SER A 260 -27.01 4.84 -3.49
C SER A 260 -25.84 5.50 -2.76
N ALA A 261 -25.46 6.70 -3.18
CA ALA A 261 -24.36 7.42 -2.56
C ALA A 261 -24.61 7.71 -1.08
N ALA A 262 -25.82 8.15 -0.70
CA ALA A 262 -26.16 8.38 0.71
C ALA A 262 -26.02 7.12 1.57
N ILE A 263 -26.49 5.96 1.08
CA ILE A 263 -26.31 4.66 1.74
C ILE A 263 -24.83 4.30 1.86
N LEU A 264 -24.07 4.42 0.76
CA LEU A 264 -22.65 4.06 0.71
C LEU A 264 -21.82 4.92 1.65
N ARG A 265 -22.09 6.22 1.75
CA ARG A 265 -21.44 7.10 2.74
C ARG A 265 -21.69 6.64 4.16
N GLN A 266 -22.93 6.27 4.48
CA GLN A 266 -23.26 5.77 5.83
C GLN A 266 -22.59 4.42 6.14
N MET A 267 -22.46 3.54 5.14
CA MET A 267 -21.89 2.20 5.31
C MET A 267 -20.36 2.19 5.33
N LEU A 268 -19.72 2.98 4.47
CA LEU A 268 -18.28 2.93 4.20
C LEU A 268 -17.52 4.12 4.82
N GLY A 269 -18.24 5.20 5.12
CA GLY A 269 -17.70 6.42 5.70
C GLY A 269 -17.30 6.24 7.16
N ALA A 270 -16.49 7.18 7.65
CA ALA A 270 -16.12 7.21 9.05
C ALA A 270 -17.40 7.36 9.91
N LYS A 271 -17.54 6.52 10.94
CA LYS A 271 -18.58 6.74 11.95
C LYS A 271 -18.30 8.07 12.65
N PRO A 272 -19.32 8.91 12.89
CA PRO A 272 -19.17 10.14 13.65
C PRO A 272 -18.70 9.89 15.09
#